data_AF-A0A2K6MVD7-F1
#
_entry.id   AF-A0A2K6MVD7-F1
#
_cell.length_a   1.000
_cell.length_b   1.000
_cell.length_c   1.000
_cell.angle_alpha   90.00
_cell.angle_beta   90.00
_cell.angle_gamma   90.00
#
_symmetry.space_group_name_H-M   'P 1'
#
loop_
_entity.id
_entity.type
_entity.pdbx_description
1 polymer ?
#
loop_
_entity_poly.entity_id
_entity_poly.type
_entity_poly.pdbx_seq_one_letter_code
_entity_poly.pdbx_strand_id
1 'polypeptide(L)'
;VGNACWELYCLEHGIQPDGQMPSDKTIRGGDDSFNTLFSETGAGKHVPQVAFVDLEPAVIAQNSAHCYEIFYPEQLITGKEDAANNYAQGHYTTGKELIDLVLDWIQKPCIGLQGFLVFHSFGRGTGSGFTSLLMEQLSVDYGKKSNPQVSTAVVEPYNSILTTHTTLEHSDCAFMVDNEAIYDICCRNLDIERPTYTNLNRLISQIVSSITASLRFDGALNVDLMEF
;
A
#
# COMPACT_ATOMS: atom_id res chain seq x y z
N VAL A 1 8.06 0.85 -1.93
CA VAL A 1 7.29 1.82 -1.10
C VAL A 1 6.64 1.14 0.10
N GLY A 2 5.69 0.21 -0.08
CA GLY A 2 4.91 -0.38 1.02
C GLY A 2 5.71 -0.85 2.24
N ASN A 3 6.80 -1.60 2.05
CA ASN A 3 7.65 -2.04 3.19
C ASN A 3 8.25 -0.90 3.99
N ALA A 4 8.74 0.15 3.31
CA ALA A 4 9.33 1.30 3.98
C ALA A 4 8.27 2.09 4.76
N CYS A 5 7.01 2.08 4.30
CA CYS A 5 5.89 2.65 5.05
C CYS A 5 5.58 1.82 6.31
N TRP A 6 5.45 0.50 6.18
CA TRP A 6 5.15 -0.37 7.33
C TRP A 6 6.30 -0.44 8.35
N GLU A 7 7.55 -0.45 7.90
CA GLU A 7 8.72 -0.31 8.77
C GLU A 7 8.63 0.99 9.59
N LEU A 8 8.30 2.10 8.93
CA LEU A 8 8.14 3.40 9.58
C LEU A 8 6.93 3.43 10.54
N TYR A 9 5.79 2.85 10.16
CA TYR A 9 4.62 2.75 11.03
C TYR A 9 4.92 1.94 12.28
N CYS A 10 5.63 0.82 12.15
CA CYS A 10 6.04 0.03 13.31
C CYS A 10 6.93 0.86 14.25
N LEU A 11 7.88 1.62 13.70
CA LEU A 11 8.74 2.50 14.49
C LEU A 11 7.96 3.63 15.17
N GLU A 12 7.01 4.26 14.49
CA GLU A 12 6.20 5.36 15.04
C GLU A 12 5.24 4.90 16.15
N HIS A 13 4.70 3.69 16.03
CA HIS A 13 3.80 3.10 17.03
C HIS A 13 4.54 2.26 18.09
N GLY A 14 5.86 2.08 17.99
CA GLY A 14 6.65 1.29 18.94
C GLY A 14 6.39 -0.23 18.86
N ILE A 15 5.92 -0.71 17.71
CA ILE A 15 5.69 -2.13 17.41
C ILE A 15 7.02 -2.76 16.99
N GLN A 16 7.39 -3.85 17.64
CA GLN A 16 8.59 -4.60 17.30
C GLN A 16 8.40 -5.43 16.01
N PRO A 17 9.49 -5.86 15.36
CA PRO A 17 9.40 -6.69 14.15
C PRO A 17 8.68 -8.05 14.35
N ASP A 18 8.52 -8.52 15.58
CA ASP A 18 7.75 -9.71 15.94
C ASP A 18 6.24 -9.43 16.12
N GLY A 19 5.85 -8.14 16.04
CA GLY A 19 4.50 -7.63 16.20
C GLY A 19 4.11 -7.37 17.66
N GLN A 20 5.05 -7.49 18.60
CA GLN A 20 4.80 -7.18 20.01
C GLN A 20 4.92 -5.69 20.27
N MET A 21 4.05 -5.16 21.13
CA MET A 21 4.09 -3.76 21.58
C MET A 21 4.30 -3.73 23.10
N PRO A 22 5.55 -3.56 23.59
CA PRO A 22 5.85 -3.59 25.03
C PRO A 22 5.20 -2.45 25.82
N SER A 23 4.85 -1.36 25.14
CA SER A 23 4.19 -0.19 25.70
C SER A 23 2.69 -0.39 25.90
N ASP A 24 2.07 -1.37 25.24
CA ASP A 24 0.64 -1.62 25.35
C ASP A 24 0.35 -2.41 26.63
N LYS A 25 -0.13 -1.71 27.66
CA LYS A 25 -0.54 -2.33 28.94
C LYS A 25 -2.00 -2.80 28.90
N THR A 26 -2.62 -2.77 27.73
CA THR A 26 -4.07 -2.93 27.55
C THR A 26 -4.35 -4.07 26.57
N ILE A 27 -4.13 -5.30 27.03
CA ILE A 27 -4.64 -6.56 26.41
C ILE A 27 -6.21 -6.61 26.46
N ARG A 28 -6.88 -5.46 26.60
CA ARG A 28 -8.32 -5.31 26.75
C ARG A 28 -8.75 -3.88 26.39
N GLY A 29 -8.93 -3.65 25.10
CA GLY A 29 -9.92 -2.69 24.58
C GLY A 29 -9.64 -1.22 24.90
N GLY A 30 -8.45 -0.72 24.55
CA GLY A 30 -8.28 0.69 24.23
C GLY A 30 -8.69 0.90 22.77
N ASP A 31 -9.62 1.83 22.53
CA ASP A 31 -10.06 2.26 21.20
C ASP A 31 -8.95 3.12 20.56
N ASP A 32 -7.75 2.55 20.44
CA ASP A 32 -6.58 3.30 20.01
C ASP A 32 -6.64 3.50 18.50
N SER A 33 -6.44 4.74 18.05
CA SER A 33 -6.55 5.16 16.65
C SER A 33 -5.62 4.41 15.68
N PHE A 34 -4.64 3.64 16.17
CA PHE A 34 -3.80 2.78 15.32
C PHE A 34 -4.42 1.41 14.98
N ASN A 35 -5.50 0.99 15.65
CA ASN A 35 -6.28 -0.21 15.28
C ASN A 35 -6.97 -0.07 13.91
N THR A 36 -6.96 1.15 13.33
CA THR A 36 -7.37 1.40 11.94
C THR A 36 -6.48 0.66 10.94
N LEU A 37 -5.18 0.50 11.23
CA LEU A 37 -4.21 -0.13 10.34
C LEU A 37 -3.68 -1.47 10.86
N PHE A 38 -3.74 -1.73 12.16
CA PHE A 38 -3.29 -2.99 12.75
C PHE A 38 -4.46 -3.80 13.28
N SER A 39 -4.37 -5.13 13.14
CA SER A 39 -5.27 -6.08 13.77
C SER A 39 -4.58 -6.70 14.98
N GLU A 40 -5.26 -6.73 16.12
CA GLU A 40 -4.74 -7.40 17.32
C GLU A 40 -5.14 -8.87 17.33
N THR A 41 -4.16 -9.75 17.50
CA THR A 41 -4.41 -11.17 17.73
C THR A 41 -4.56 -11.44 19.22
N GLY A 42 -5.24 -12.54 19.58
CA GLY A 42 -5.40 -12.93 21.00
C GLY A 42 -4.08 -13.22 21.76
N ALA A 43 -2.94 -13.23 21.06
CA ALA A 43 -1.60 -13.34 21.64
C ALA A 43 -0.91 -11.99 21.90
N GLY A 44 -1.62 -10.86 21.72
CA GLY A 44 -1.06 -9.50 21.84
C GLY A 44 -0.13 -9.12 20.69
N LYS A 45 -0.18 -9.87 19.57
CA LYS A 45 0.56 -9.54 18.36
C LYS A 45 -0.28 -8.63 17.48
N HIS A 46 0.27 -7.47 17.11
CA HIS A 46 -0.32 -6.54 16.16
C HIS A 46 0.15 -6.90 14.75
N VAL A 47 -0.82 -7.14 13.87
CA VAL A 47 -0.58 -7.54 12.49
C VAL A 47 -1.12 -6.48 11.54
N PRO A 48 -0.29 -5.92 10.65
CA PRO A 48 -0.72 -4.99 9.61
C PRO A 48 -1.92 -5.49 8.81
N GLN A 49 -2.93 -4.65 8.59
CA GLN A 49 -4.03 -4.91 7.66
C GLN A 49 -3.61 -4.50 6.25
N VAL A 50 -2.84 -5.35 5.58
CA VAL A 50 -2.29 -5.09 4.23
C VAL A 50 -2.39 -6.33 3.34
N ALA A 51 -2.48 -6.11 2.04
CA ALA A 51 -2.25 -7.12 1.02
C ALA A 51 -1.11 -6.64 0.12
N PHE A 52 -0.03 -7.41 0.03
CA PHE A 52 1.00 -7.24 -0.99
C PHE A 52 0.67 -8.14 -2.16
N VAL A 53 0.43 -7.52 -3.31
CA VAL A 53 0.08 -8.24 -4.53
C VAL A 53 1.12 -7.95 -5.59
N ASP A 54 1.68 -9.01 -6.16
CA ASP A 54 2.52 -8.93 -7.34
C ASP A 54 2.26 -10.13 -8.26
N LEU A 55 2.33 -9.93 -9.57
CA LEU A 55 2.20 -11.02 -10.54
C LEU A 55 3.49 -11.85 -10.61
N GLU A 56 4.61 -11.28 -10.17
CA GLU A 56 5.91 -11.96 -10.10
C GLU A 56 6.34 -12.23 -8.63
N PRO A 57 6.80 -13.45 -8.29
CA PRO A 57 7.21 -13.77 -6.92
C PRO A 57 8.52 -13.09 -6.48
N ALA A 58 9.36 -12.62 -7.41
CA ALA A 58 10.71 -12.14 -7.11
C ALA A 58 10.74 -10.94 -6.15
N VAL A 59 9.83 -9.97 -6.35
CA VAL A 59 9.78 -8.74 -5.54
C VAL A 59 9.29 -9.05 -4.13
N ILE A 60 8.25 -9.88 -4.00
CA ILE A 60 7.73 -10.31 -2.70
C ILE A 60 8.77 -11.18 -1.97
N ALA A 61 9.45 -12.07 -2.69
CA ALA A 61 10.52 -12.91 -2.14
C ALA A 61 11.79 -12.14 -1.76
N GLN A 62 12.07 -10.96 -2.33
CA GLN A 62 13.17 -10.12 -1.87
C GLN A 62 12.81 -9.38 -0.57
N ASN A 63 11.52 -9.06 -0.43
CA ASN A 63 10.93 -8.39 0.73
C ASN A 63 10.79 -9.32 1.95
N SER A 64 10.61 -10.62 1.73
CA SER A 64 11.64 -11.60 2.15
C SER A 64 12.22 -11.46 3.55
N ALA A 65 13.44 -10.96 3.51
CA ALA A 65 14.43 -11.36 4.48
C ALA A 65 14.46 -10.46 5.72
N HIS A 66 13.70 -9.35 5.76
CA HIS A 66 13.90 -8.31 6.77
C HIS A 66 12.68 -7.97 7.63
N CYS A 67 11.44 -8.25 7.21
CA CYS A 67 10.22 -7.79 7.93
C CYS A 67 9.11 -8.85 8.09
N TYR A 68 9.37 -10.13 7.86
CA TYR A 68 8.30 -11.14 7.78
C TYR A 68 7.69 -11.62 9.09
N GLU A 69 8.27 -11.31 10.25
CA GLU A 69 7.66 -11.81 11.48
C GLU A 69 6.30 -11.15 11.76
N ILE A 70 6.04 -9.91 11.30
CA ILE A 70 4.73 -9.26 11.47
C ILE A 70 3.67 -9.68 10.45
N PHE A 71 4.04 -10.00 9.20
CA PHE A 71 3.08 -10.26 8.12
C PHE A 71 2.64 -11.71 8.10
N TYR A 72 1.35 -11.94 7.77
CA TYR A 72 0.90 -13.29 7.49
C TYR A 72 1.30 -13.71 6.07
N PRO A 73 1.65 -14.98 5.84
CA PRO A 73 1.92 -15.49 4.48
C PRO A 73 0.74 -15.27 3.53
N GLU A 74 -0.50 -15.31 4.05
CA GLU A 74 -1.72 -15.07 3.28
C GLU A 74 -1.86 -13.61 2.79
N GLN A 75 -1.13 -12.66 3.39
CA GLN A 75 -1.08 -11.25 2.95
C GLN A 75 -0.15 -11.05 1.75
N LEU A 76 0.66 -12.05 1.42
CA LEU A 76 1.65 -12.01 0.36
C LEU A 76 1.14 -12.81 -0.84
N ILE A 77 0.43 -12.14 -1.74
CA ILE A 77 -0.24 -12.78 -2.86
C ILE A 77 0.64 -12.62 -4.10
N THR A 78 1.16 -13.73 -4.61
CA THR A 78 2.04 -13.76 -5.78
C THR A 78 1.43 -14.56 -6.93
N GLY A 79 1.51 -14.02 -8.14
CA GLY A 79 1.28 -14.75 -9.38
C GLY A 79 2.43 -15.67 -9.77
N LYS A 80 2.28 -16.32 -10.92
CA LYS A 80 3.32 -17.18 -11.53
C LYS A 80 4.01 -16.52 -12.73
N GLU A 81 3.35 -15.55 -13.35
CA GLU A 81 3.78 -14.91 -14.60
C GLU A 81 3.75 -13.40 -14.42
N ASP A 82 4.79 -12.70 -14.89
CA ASP A 82 4.82 -11.24 -14.88
C ASP A 82 3.94 -10.65 -16.01
N ALA A 83 3.45 -9.43 -15.80
CA ALA A 83 2.77 -8.64 -16.83
C ALA A 83 3.72 -8.07 -17.89
N ALA A 84 5.04 -8.29 -17.78
CA ALA A 84 6.05 -7.92 -18.78
C ALA A 84 5.95 -6.46 -19.25
N ASN A 85 5.70 -5.54 -18.31
CA ASN A 85 5.43 -4.11 -18.56
C ASN A 85 4.28 -3.81 -19.54
N ASN A 86 3.30 -4.71 -19.65
CA ASN A 86 2.13 -4.56 -20.51
C ASN A 86 0.85 -4.41 -19.69
N TYR A 87 0.20 -3.23 -19.80
CA TYR A 87 -1.10 -2.97 -19.19
C TYR A 87 -2.14 -4.05 -19.53
N ALA A 88 -2.24 -4.44 -20.80
CA ALA A 88 -3.27 -5.39 -21.24
C ALA A 88 -3.08 -6.77 -20.60
N GLN A 89 -1.82 -7.16 -20.36
CA GLN A 89 -1.52 -8.42 -19.70
C GLN A 89 -1.89 -8.37 -18.22
N GLY A 90 -1.55 -7.27 -17.54
CA GLY A 90 -1.93 -7.04 -16.15
C GLY A 90 -3.44 -6.89 -15.93
N HIS A 91 -4.18 -6.36 -16.91
CA HIS A 91 -5.60 -6.08 -16.77
C HIS A 91 -6.52 -7.18 -17.33
N TYR A 92 -6.23 -7.71 -18.52
CA TYR A 92 -7.16 -8.61 -19.23
C TYR A 92 -6.80 -10.10 -19.15
N THR A 93 -5.52 -10.45 -18.92
CA THR A 93 -5.08 -11.84 -18.94
C THR A 93 -4.60 -12.31 -17.58
N THR A 94 -3.35 -12.02 -17.20
CA THR A 94 -2.69 -12.56 -16.02
C THR A 94 -3.32 -12.02 -14.74
N GLY A 95 -3.76 -10.75 -14.74
CA GLY A 95 -4.46 -10.17 -13.60
C GLY A 95 -5.80 -10.80 -13.28
N LYS A 96 -6.53 -11.31 -14.28
CA LYS A 96 -7.83 -11.98 -14.06
C LYS A 96 -7.69 -13.31 -13.33
N GLU A 97 -6.54 -13.95 -13.43
CA GLU A 97 -6.30 -15.20 -12.70
C GLU A 97 -6.05 -14.94 -11.21
N LEU A 98 -5.53 -13.75 -10.86
CA LEU A 98 -5.17 -13.40 -9.48
C LEU A 98 -6.23 -12.57 -8.76
N ILE A 99 -7.10 -11.86 -9.49
CA ILE A 99 -8.05 -10.91 -8.88
C ILE A 99 -8.99 -11.54 -7.86
N ASP A 100 -9.52 -12.74 -8.15
CA ASP A 100 -10.46 -13.43 -7.25
C ASP A 100 -9.79 -13.74 -5.90
N LEU A 101 -8.53 -14.20 -5.92
CA LEU A 101 -7.76 -14.48 -4.71
C LEU A 101 -7.52 -13.21 -3.87
N VAL A 102 -7.29 -12.08 -4.53
CA VAL A 102 -7.08 -10.78 -3.86
C VAL A 102 -8.38 -10.26 -3.27
N LEU A 103 -9.50 -10.37 -3.99
CA LEU A 103 -10.82 -9.98 -3.49
C LEU A 103 -11.26 -10.84 -2.30
N ASP A 104 -11.05 -12.16 -2.37
CA ASP A 104 -11.35 -13.07 -1.25
C ASP A 104 -10.56 -12.69 0.02
N TRP A 105 -9.31 -12.25 -0.13
CA TRP A 105 -8.52 -11.74 0.98
C TRP A 105 -9.07 -10.41 1.53
N ILE A 106 -9.41 -9.46 0.65
CA ILE A 106 -9.96 -8.15 1.02
C ILE A 106 -11.34 -8.28 1.70
N GLN A 107 -12.13 -9.29 1.34
CA GLN A 107 -13.44 -9.56 1.93
C GLN A 107 -13.40 -10.02 3.39
N LYS A 108 -12.21 -10.30 3.96
CA LYS A 108 -12.10 -10.68 5.37
C LYS A 108 -12.65 -9.56 6.30
N PRO A 109 -13.38 -9.93 7.37
CA PRO A 109 -14.26 -9.01 8.07
C PRO A 109 -13.49 -7.94 8.86
N CYS A 110 -13.46 -6.73 8.31
CA CYS A 110 -13.11 -5.50 9.03
C CYS A 110 -14.40 -4.90 9.62
N ILE A 111 -14.43 -4.63 10.93
CA ILE A 111 -15.55 -3.91 11.55
C ILE A 111 -15.38 -2.42 11.22
N GLY A 112 -16.23 -1.87 10.35
CA GLY A 112 -16.21 -0.43 10.06
C GLY A 112 -15.17 0.04 9.04
N LEU A 113 -14.86 -0.76 8.01
CA LEU A 113 -13.95 -0.38 6.92
C LEU A 113 -14.37 0.95 6.27
N GLN A 114 -13.52 1.98 6.40
CA GLN A 114 -13.69 3.30 5.79
C GLN A 114 -13.34 3.32 4.30
N GLY A 115 -12.26 2.63 3.91
CA GLY A 115 -11.70 2.76 2.57
C GLY A 115 -10.45 1.93 2.31
N PHE A 116 -9.87 2.10 1.12
CA PHE A 116 -8.65 1.41 0.69
C PHE A 116 -7.54 2.40 0.31
N LEU A 117 -6.34 2.19 0.85
CA LEU A 117 -5.13 2.89 0.43
C LEU A 117 -4.36 2.03 -0.58
N VAL A 118 -4.38 2.42 -1.85
CA VAL A 118 -3.77 1.63 -2.93
C VAL A 118 -2.43 2.24 -3.34
N PHE A 119 -1.35 1.46 -3.18
CA PHE A 119 -0.01 1.83 -3.61
C PHE A 119 0.35 1.12 -4.92
N HIS A 120 0.63 1.88 -5.97
CA HIS A 120 0.99 1.29 -7.26
C HIS A 120 2.01 2.15 -8.04
N SER A 121 2.42 1.65 -9.21
CA SER A 121 3.28 2.39 -10.14
C SER A 121 2.58 2.53 -11.47
N PHE A 122 2.61 3.73 -12.05
CA PHE A 122 2.03 3.98 -13.38
C PHE A 122 2.76 3.25 -14.52
N GLY A 123 4.06 3.02 -14.36
CA GLY A 123 4.93 2.54 -15.43
C GLY A 123 5.28 1.06 -15.37
N ARG A 124 4.47 0.20 -14.76
CA ARG A 124 4.66 -1.26 -14.80
C ARG A 124 3.34 -1.93 -15.11
N GLY A 125 3.36 -3.00 -15.90
CA GLY A 125 2.17 -3.72 -16.35
C GLY A 125 1.27 -4.20 -15.20
N THR A 126 1.88 -4.70 -14.13
CA THR A 126 1.19 -5.07 -12.88
C THR A 126 0.61 -3.82 -12.20
N GLY A 127 1.46 -2.84 -11.88
CA GLY A 127 1.03 -1.63 -11.17
C GLY A 127 0.03 -0.76 -11.94
N SER A 128 -0.03 -0.84 -13.26
CA SER A 128 -1.00 -0.12 -14.07
C SER A 128 -2.24 -0.98 -14.34
N GLY A 129 -2.04 -2.16 -14.94
CA GLY A 129 -3.14 -2.99 -15.45
C GLY A 129 -3.92 -3.70 -14.35
N PHE A 130 -3.20 -4.34 -13.42
CA PHE A 130 -3.83 -5.07 -12.31
C PHE A 130 -4.51 -4.10 -11.34
N THR A 131 -3.87 -2.96 -11.05
CA THR A 131 -4.48 -1.94 -10.18
C THR A 131 -5.77 -1.37 -10.78
N SER A 132 -5.81 -1.09 -12.08
CA SER A 132 -7.05 -0.67 -12.74
C SER A 132 -8.16 -1.72 -12.60
N LEU A 133 -7.84 -3.00 -12.82
CA LEU A 133 -8.80 -4.10 -12.65
C LEU A 133 -9.29 -4.20 -11.20
N LEU A 134 -8.38 -4.09 -10.23
CA LEU A 134 -8.71 -4.13 -8.81
C LEU A 134 -9.65 -2.99 -8.41
N MET A 135 -9.39 -1.78 -8.90
CA MET A 135 -10.21 -0.60 -8.59
C MET A 135 -11.62 -0.71 -9.16
N GLU A 136 -11.76 -1.24 -10.38
CA GLU A 136 -13.08 -1.53 -10.97
C GLU A 136 -13.89 -2.49 -10.07
N GLN A 137 -13.27 -3.59 -9.63
CA GLN A 137 -13.95 -4.57 -8.75
C GLN A 137 -14.24 -4.01 -7.36
N LEU A 138 -13.30 -3.28 -6.76
CA LEU A 138 -13.52 -2.63 -5.46
C LEU A 138 -14.63 -1.59 -5.52
N SER A 139 -14.75 -0.85 -6.62
CA SER A 139 -15.82 0.11 -6.81
C SER A 139 -17.19 -0.57 -6.97
N VAL A 140 -17.24 -1.80 -7.49
CA VAL A 140 -18.47 -2.60 -7.58
C VAL A 140 -18.85 -3.18 -6.21
N ASP A 141 -17.91 -3.80 -5.51
CA ASP A 141 -18.17 -4.50 -4.26
C ASP A 141 -18.33 -3.55 -3.06
N TYR A 142 -17.64 -2.40 -3.09
CA TYR A 142 -17.52 -1.47 -1.97
C TYR A 142 -17.89 -0.02 -2.31
N GLY A 143 -18.64 0.23 -3.38
CA GLY A 143 -18.90 1.56 -4.00
C GLY A 143 -19.46 2.71 -3.16
N LYS A 144 -19.49 2.62 -1.83
CA LYS A 144 -19.70 3.74 -0.89
C LYS A 144 -18.46 4.07 -0.03
N LYS A 145 -17.34 3.38 -0.22
CA LYS A 145 -16.10 3.56 0.55
C LYS A 145 -15.07 4.35 -0.25
N SER A 146 -14.34 5.22 0.44
CA SER A 146 -13.34 6.09 -0.17
C SER A 146 -12.08 5.32 -0.57
N ASN A 147 -11.57 5.52 -1.78
CA ASN A 147 -10.40 4.82 -2.31
C ASN A 147 -9.24 5.76 -2.67
N PRO A 148 -8.53 6.34 -1.68
CA PRO A 148 -7.33 7.13 -1.96
C PRO A 148 -6.16 6.29 -2.47
N GLN A 149 -5.47 6.81 -3.49
CA GLN A 149 -4.36 6.14 -4.16
C GLN A 149 -3.06 6.93 -3.99
N VAL A 150 -1.94 6.22 -3.83
CA VAL A 150 -0.60 6.80 -3.92
C VAL A 150 0.14 6.09 -5.03
N SER A 151 0.55 6.83 -6.06
CA SER A 151 1.17 6.22 -7.23
C SER A 151 2.47 6.87 -7.60
N THR A 152 3.48 6.04 -7.87
CA THR A 152 4.80 6.48 -8.30
C THR A 152 4.87 6.50 -9.81
N ALA A 153 5.22 7.66 -10.38
CA ALA A 153 5.34 7.83 -11.82
C ALA A 153 6.76 7.46 -12.29
N VAL A 154 6.84 6.59 -13.30
CA VAL A 154 8.03 6.42 -14.15
C VAL A 154 7.55 6.55 -15.59
N VAL A 155 8.41 7.11 -16.45
CA VAL A 155 8.22 7.50 -17.86
C VAL A 155 7.84 6.36 -18.84
N GLU A 156 6.77 5.62 -18.56
CA GLU A 156 6.08 4.78 -19.55
C GLU A 156 4.72 5.41 -19.88
N PRO A 157 4.65 6.26 -20.93
CA PRO A 157 3.46 7.08 -21.20
C PRO A 157 2.22 6.24 -21.53
N TYR A 158 2.37 5.06 -22.13
CA TYR A 158 1.24 4.21 -22.52
C TYR A 158 0.49 3.65 -21.31
N ASN A 159 1.22 2.97 -20.42
CA ASN A 159 0.66 2.38 -19.19
C ASN A 159 0.08 3.48 -18.29
N SER A 160 0.74 4.63 -18.22
CA SER A 160 0.30 5.79 -17.43
C SER A 160 -1.03 6.36 -17.91
N ILE A 161 -1.21 6.55 -19.22
CA ILE A 161 -2.47 7.08 -19.79
C ILE A 161 -3.61 6.09 -19.57
N LEU A 162 -3.38 4.80 -19.86
CA LEU A 162 -4.41 3.78 -19.75
C LEU A 162 -4.89 3.60 -18.32
N THR A 163 -3.97 3.49 -17.36
CA THR A 163 -4.37 3.33 -15.96
C THR A 163 -5.05 4.58 -15.44
N THR A 164 -4.57 5.78 -15.78
CA THR A 164 -5.24 7.02 -15.37
C THR A 164 -6.67 7.08 -15.91
N HIS A 165 -6.88 6.71 -17.17
CA HIS A 165 -8.23 6.71 -17.76
C HIS A 165 -9.19 5.77 -17.02
N THR A 166 -8.75 4.55 -16.69
CA THR A 166 -9.62 3.54 -16.06
C THR A 166 -9.77 3.74 -14.56
N THR A 167 -8.78 4.29 -13.86
CA THR A 167 -8.89 4.53 -12.41
C THR A 167 -9.57 5.85 -12.06
N LEU A 168 -9.70 6.80 -12.99
CA LEU A 168 -10.26 8.13 -12.72
C LEU A 168 -11.69 8.09 -12.17
N GLU A 169 -12.51 7.14 -12.63
CA GLU A 169 -13.90 6.99 -12.19
C GLU A 169 -14.05 6.23 -10.87
N HIS A 170 -12.97 5.61 -10.38
CA HIS A 170 -12.97 4.72 -9.21
C HIS A 170 -12.10 5.23 -8.06
N SER A 171 -11.38 6.34 -8.26
CA SER A 171 -10.44 6.93 -7.30
C SER A 171 -10.97 8.27 -6.80
N ASP A 172 -11.15 8.40 -5.49
CA ASP A 172 -11.63 9.64 -4.88
C ASP A 172 -10.51 10.68 -4.70
N CYS A 173 -9.29 10.22 -4.40
CA CYS A 173 -8.13 11.08 -4.21
C CYS A 173 -6.86 10.36 -4.68
N ALA A 174 -5.99 11.05 -5.42
CA ALA A 174 -4.77 10.48 -5.97
C ALA A 174 -3.55 11.34 -5.64
N PHE A 175 -2.62 10.77 -4.86
CA PHE A 175 -1.31 11.35 -4.57
C PHE A 175 -0.29 10.84 -5.58
N MET A 176 0.10 11.70 -6.51
CA MET A 176 1.14 11.40 -7.48
C MET A 176 2.52 11.71 -6.89
N VAL A 177 3.40 10.72 -6.94
CA VAL A 177 4.79 10.82 -6.50
C VAL A 177 5.69 10.73 -7.72
N ASP A 178 6.31 11.84 -8.06
CA ASP A 178 7.28 11.90 -9.16
C ASP A 178 8.65 11.43 -8.69
N ASN A 179 9.13 10.33 -9.24
CA ASN A 179 10.44 9.78 -8.90
C ASN A 179 11.59 10.73 -9.25
N GLU A 180 11.47 11.55 -10.31
CA GLU A 180 12.49 12.54 -10.68
C GLU A 180 12.56 13.65 -9.62
N ALA A 181 11.42 14.13 -9.15
CA ALA A 181 11.36 15.12 -8.07
C ALA A 181 11.95 14.57 -6.76
N ILE A 182 11.62 13.33 -6.36
CA ILE A 182 12.18 12.68 -5.17
C ILE A 182 13.69 12.45 -5.34
N TYR A 183 14.14 12.09 -6.54
CA TYR A 183 15.56 11.92 -6.86
C TYR A 183 16.33 13.23 -6.71
N ASP A 184 15.80 14.32 -7.27
CA ASP A 184 16.36 15.66 -7.17
C ASP A 184 16.46 16.15 -5.73
N ILE A 185 15.45 15.89 -4.90
CA ILE A 185 15.47 16.21 -3.46
C ILE A 185 16.58 15.42 -2.76
N CYS A 186 16.74 14.12 -3.06
CA CYS A 186 17.80 13.31 -2.46
C CYS A 186 19.20 13.82 -2.86
N CYS A 187 19.38 14.23 -4.11
CA CYS A 187 20.65 14.78 -4.61
C CYS A 187 20.97 16.14 -3.99
N ARG A 188 20.00 17.06 -3.95
CA ARG A 188 20.24 18.47 -3.58
C ARG A 188 20.15 18.73 -2.07
N ASN A 189 19.27 18.03 -1.35
CA ASN A 189 18.99 18.32 0.06
C ASN A 189 19.62 17.31 1.02
N LEU A 190 19.86 16.07 0.57
CA LEU A 190 20.44 15.01 1.40
C LEU A 190 21.90 14.69 1.03
N ASP A 191 22.48 15.42 0.07
CA ASP A 191 23.85 15.24 -0.44
C ASP A 191 24.15 13.80 -0.90
N ILE A 192 23.14 13.11 -1.44
CA ILE A 192 23.29 11.75 -1.96
C ILE A 192 23.57 11.84 -3.46
N GLU A 193 24.82 11.64 -3.85
CA GLU A 193 25.26 11.79 -5.26
C GLU A 193 24.57 10.79 -6.22
N ARG A 194 24.26 9.58 -5.73
CA ARG A 194 23.57 8.54 -6.51
C ARG A 194 22.47 7.87 -5.68
N PRO A 195 21.29 8.50 -5.54
CA PRO A 195 20.16 7.94 -4.81
C PRO A 195 19.76 6.57 -5.33
N THR A 196 19.58 5.62 -4.42
CA THR A 196 19.05 4.29 -4.71
C THR A 196 17.54 4.23 -4.46
N TYR A 197 16.87 3.17 -4.92
CA TYR A 197 15.46 2.94 -4.58
C TYR A 197 15.20 2.89 -3.07
N THR A 198 16.17 2.47 -2.26
CA THR A 198 16.05 2.52 -0.80
C THR A 198 15.96 3.95 -0.28
N ASN A 199 16.76 4.88 -0.84
CA ASN A 199 16.71 6.29 -0.47
C ASN A 199 15.37 6.92 -0.89
N LEU A 200 14.97 6.68 -2.14
CA LEU A 200 13.69 7.16 -2.68
C LEU A 200 12.51 6.62 -1.86
N ASN A 201 12.45 5.32 -1.63
CA ASN A 201 11.37 4.68 -0.87
C ASN A 201 11.27 5.19 0.58
N ARG A 202 12.39 5.50 1.23
CA ARG A 202 12.39 6.08 2.59
C ARG A 202 11.89 7.52 2.60
N LEU A 203 12.24 8.32 1.60
CA LEU A 203 11.69 9.68 1.51
C LEU A 203 10.18 9.64 1.21
N ILE A 204 9.77 8.74 0.31
CA ILE A 204 8.35 8.52 0.00
C ILE A 204 7.60 8.02 1.24
N SER A 205 8.16 7.09 2.02
CA SER A 205 7.50 6.60 3.22
C SER A 205 7.31 7.68 4.28
N GLN A 206 8.25 8.62 4.41
CA GLN A 206 8.08 9.79 5.28
C GLN A 206 6.92 10.69 4.83
N ILE A 207 6.81 10.94 3.52
CA ILE A 207 5.69 11.73 2.96
C ILE A 207 4.36 11.00 3.19
N VAL A 208 4.29 9.71 2.86
CA VAL A 208 3.10 8.88 3.05
C VAL A 208 2.72 8.80 4.53
N SER A 209 3.70 8.68 5.43
CA SER A 209 3.47 8.71 6.87
C SER A 209 2.85 10.03 7.31
N SER A 210 3.34 11.17 6.79
CA SER A 210 2.76 12.48 7.11
C SER A 210 1.32 12.66 6.61
N ILE A 211 0.99 12.09 5.45
CA ILE A 211 -0.37 12.12 4.89
C ILE A 211 -1.30 11.24 5.72
N THR A 212 -0.86 10.04 6.06
CA THR A 212 -1.68 9.06 6.80
C THR A 212 -1.64 9.26 8.32
N ALA A 213 -0.87 10.22 8.83
CA ALA A 213 -0.73 10.46 10.27
C ALA A 213 -2.08 10.82 10.92
N SER A 214 -2.93 11.58 10.21
CA SER A 214 -4.27 11.95 10.72
C SER A 214 -5.22 10.79 10.89
N LEU A 215 -4.98 9.67 10.18
CA LEU A 215 -5.76 8.43 10.29
C LEU A 215 -5.26 7.52 11.41
N ARG A 216 -4.00 7.70 11.82
CA ARG A 216 -3.29 6.82 12.77
C ARG A 216 -3.17 7.40 14.18
N PHE A 217 -3.26 8.72 14.28
CA PHE A 217 -3.16 9.46 15.52
C PHE A 217 -4.36 10.39 15.65
N ASP A 218 -4.89 10.51 16.85
CA ASP A 218 -5.99 11.43 17.13
C ASP A 218 -5.60 12.87 16.74
N GLY A 219 -6.36 13.41 15.77
CA GLY A 219 -6.18 14.74 15.21
C GLY A 219 -7.51 15.47 15.05
N ALA A 220 -7.42 16.76 14.72
CA ALA A 220 -8.60 17.60 14.48
C ALA A 220 -8.86 17.88 13.00
N LEU A 221 -7.99 17.41 12.10
CA LEU A 221 -8.07 17.57 10.65
C LEU A 221 -7.86 16.22 9.96
N ASN A 222 -8.70 15.90 8.98
CA ASN A 222 -8.65 14.69 8.15
C ASN A 222 -8.71 13.39 8.97
N VAL A 223 -9.69 13.33 9.87
CA VAL A 223 -9.84 12.21 10.83
C VAL A 223 -10.44 10.96 10.16
N ASP A 224 -11.07 11.14 9.00
CA ASP A 224 -11.64 10.07 8.18
C ASP A 224 -11.13 10.20 6.73
N LEU A 225 -11.07 9.08 6.02
CA LEU A 225 -10.72 9.03 4.59
C LEU A 225 -11.75 9.82 3.73
N MET A 226 -12.97 10.04 4.23
CA MET A 226 -13.97 10.89 3.57
C MET A 226 -13.71 12.39 3.69
N GLU A 227 -12.82 12.84 4.59
CA GLU A 227 -12.44 14.25 4.73
C GLU A 227 -11.24 14.65 3.83
N PHE A 228 -10.64 13.69 3.11
CA PHE A 228 -9.55 13.94 2.17
C PHE A 228 -10.00 14.57 0.84
#